data_AF-A0A950HRA5-F1
#
_entry.id   AF-A0A950HRA5-F1
#
_cell.length_a   1.000
_cell.length_b   1.000
_cell.length_c   1.000
_cell.angle_alpha   90.00
_cell.angle_beta   90.00
_cell.angle_gamma   90.00
#
_symmetry.space_group_name_H-M   'P 1'
#
loop_
_entity.id
_entity.type
_entity.pdbx_description
1 polymer ?
#
loop_
_entity_poly.entity_id
_entity_poly.type
_entity_poly.pdbx_seq_one_letter_code
_entity_poly.pdbx_strand_id
1 'polypeptide(L)'
;MFGSDASPASLENVAHIIQVALTPIFLLSGIAALLSVFATRLARVADQVDRLTEAIEDATPERALHMSARLAFLRRRSHALDAAVVLGAIGGGLTCGAALALFVGALRDAAVASVLFGLFGLAVISTIGALAAFVIEMLMASRGLRAEAAKGRQTARTS
;
A
#
# COMPACT_ATOMS: atom_id res chain seq x y z
N MET A 1 -38.45 15.57 32.69
CA MET A 1 -37.40 15.39 33.70
C MET A 1 -36.33 14.50 33.09
N PHE A 2 -35.50 15.07 32.20
CA PHE A 2 -34.38 14.37 31.57
C PHE A 2 -33.18 14.54 32.48
N GLY A 3 -33.10 13.63 33.47
CA GLY A 3 -32.05 13.60 34.47
C GLY A 3 -30.70 13.32 33.83
N SER A 4 -29.79 14.23 34.10
CA SER A 4 -28.36 14.21 33.85
C SER A 4 -27.67 13.06 34.61
N ASP A 5 -27.72 11.85 34.05
CA ASP A 5 -26.93 10.70 34.55
C ASP A 5 -25.61 10.50 33.77
N ALA A 6 -25.18 11.51 33.01
CA ALA A 6 -23.80 11.58 32.54
C ALA A 6 -22.92 12.09 33.69
N SER A 7 -22.59 11.21 34.64
CA SER A 7 -21.59 11.52 35.66
C SER A 7 -20.31 11.98 34.96
N PRO A 8 -19.65 13.08 35.39
CA PRO A 8 -18.45 13.61 34.72
C PRO A 8 -17.39 12.53 34.46
N ALA A 9 -17.28 11.53 35.36
CA ALA A 9 -16.43 10.36 35.20
C ALA A 9 -16.74 9.50 33.95
N SER A 10 -18.01 9.35 33.56
CA SER A 10 -18.40 8.61 32.34
C SER A 10 -18.08 9.39 31.06
N LEU A 11 -18.25 10.71 31.08
CA LEU A 11 -17.91 11.56 29.94
C LEU A 11 -16.40 11.61 29.72
N GLU A 12 -15.64 11.70 30.81
CA GLU A 12 -14.17 11.69 30.78
C GLU A 12 -13.62 10.35 30.28
N ASN A 13 -14.22 9.23 30.67
CA ASN A 13 -13.87 7.91 30.13
C ASN A 13 -14.14 7.79 28.62
N VAL A 14 -15.32 8.24 28.16
CA VAL A 14 -15.67 8.23 26.72
C VAL A 14 -14.72 9.13 25.93
N ALA A 15 -14.43 10.33 26.44
CA ALA A 15 -13.47 11.24 25.82
C ALA A 15 -12.07 10.62 25.72
N HIS A 16 -11.62 9.94 26.78
CA HIS A 16 -10.33 9.24 26.79
C HIS A 16 -10.28 8.13 25.73
N ILE A 17 -11.32 7.29 25.63
CA ILE A 17 -11.38 6.22 24.63
C ILE A 17 -11.33 6.77 23.21
N ILE A 18 -12.11 7.83 22.93
CA ILE A 18 -12.09 8.51 21.63
C ILE A 18 -10.68 9.02 21.33
N GLN A 19 -10.03 9.69 22.28
CA GLN A 19 -8.69 10.25 22.10
C GLN A 19 -7.64 9.17 21.82
N VAL A 20 -7.68 8.03 22.51
CA VAL A 20 -6.77 6.91 22.27
C VAL A 20 -7.06 6.25 20.92
N ALA A 21 -8.32 6.18 20.49
CA ALA A 21 -8.74 5.63 19.19
C ALA A 21 -8.28 6.48 17.99
N LEU A 22 -8.00 7.78 18.17
CA LEU A 22 -7.51 8.64 17.09
C LEU A 22 -6.16 8.17 16.52
N THR A 23 -5.28 7.59 17.34
CA THR A 23 -3.95 7.15 16.92
C THR A 23 -3.99 6.10 15.81
N PRO A 24 -4.70 4.96 15.96
CA PRO A 24 -4.83 4.00 14.86
C PRO A 24 -5.68 4.55 13.70
N ILE A 25 -6.71 5.35 13.95
CA ILE A 25 -7.52 5.93 12.88
C ILE A 25 -6.68 6.87 11.99
N PHE A 26 -5.73 7.60 12.56
CA PHE A 26 -4.80 8.43 11.80
C PHE A 26 -3.93 7.59 10.85
N LEU A 27 -3.41 6.46 11.34
CA LEU A 27 -2.65 5.53 10.51
C LEU A 27 -3.52 4.98 9.35
N LEU A 28 -4.81 4.70 9.60
CA LEU A 28 -5.74 4.22 8.58
C LEU A 28 -5.91 5.21 7.42
N SER A 29 -5.99 6.51 7.71
CA SER A 29 -6.01 7.55 6.68
C SER A 29 -4.73 7.57 5.83
N GLY A 30 -3.57 7.39 6.48
CA GLY A 30 -2.29 7.23 5.78
C GLY A 30 -2.27 6.01 4.87
N ILE A 31 -2.77 4.87 5.34
CA ILE A 31 -2.88 3.62 4.56
C ILE A 31 -3.83 3.81 3.37
N ALA A 32 -4.98 4.46 3.55
CA ALA A 32 -5.92 4.76 2.46
C ALA A 32 -5.27 5.62 1.36
N ALA A 33 -4.50 6.64 1.76
CA ALA A 33 -3.75 7.46 0.81
C ALA A 33 -2.70 6.64 0.04
N LEU A 34 -1.96 5.77 0.73
CA LEU A 34 -0.96 4.89 0.12
C LEU A 34 -1.59 3.91 -0.87
N LEU A 35 -2.72 3.28 -0.50
CA LEU A 35 -3.45 2.37 -1.39
C LEU A 35 -3.94 3.09 -2.66
N SER A 36 -4.40 4.34 -2.54
CA SER A 36 -4.81 5.14 -3.70
C SER A 36 -3.62 5.42 -4.65
N VAL A 37 -2.44 5.72 -4.09
CA VAL A 37 -1.20 5.89 -4.88
C VAL A 37 -0.80 4.58 -5.56
N PHE A 38 -0.90 3.44 -4.86
CA PHE A 38 -0.58 2.13 -5.42
C PHE A 38 -1.56 1.76 -6.54
N ALA A 39 -2.87 1.93 -6.34
CA ALA A 39 -3.89 1.67 -7.36
C ALA A 39 -3.67 2.50 -8.63
N THR A 40 -3.37 3.79 -8.47
CA THR A 40 -3.07 4.69 -9.60
C THR A 40 -1.81 4.26 -10.37
N ARG A 41 -0.83 3.67 -9.68
CA ARG A 41 0.37 3.15 -10.33
C ARG A 41 0.15 1.80 -10.98
N LEU A 42 -0.64 0.93 -10.36
CA LEU A 42 -1.00 -0.37 -10.91
C LEU A 42 -1.73 -0.20 -12.23
N ALA A 43 -2.73 0.69 -12.27
CA ALA A 43 -3.46 1.03 -13.48
C ALA A 43 -2.51 1.46 -14.61
N ARG A 44 -1.60 2.41 -14.34
CA ARG A 44 -0.62 2.86 -15.35
C ARG A 44 0.33 1.76 -15.83
N VAL A 45 0.73 0.84 -14.96
CA VAL A 45 1.58 -0.29 -15.35
C VAL A 45 0.79 -1.31 -16.17
N ALA A 46 -0.45 -1.59 -15.80
CA ALA A 46 -1.37 -2.45 -16.55
C ALA A 46 -1.64 -1.88 -17.95
N ASP A 47 -2.01 -0.60 -18.06
CA ASP A 47 -2.21 0.09 -19.34
C ASP A 47 -0.98 0.00 -20.25
N GLN A 48 0.22 0.10 -19.68
CA GLN A 48 1.47 -0.02 -20.43
C GLN A 48 1.76 -1.46 -20.89
N VAL A 49 1.37 -2.46 -20.09
CA VAL A 49 1.47 -3.88 -20.45
C VAL A 49 0.50 -4.20 -21.57
N ASP A 50 -0.75 -3.72 -21.50
CA ASP A 50 -1.78 -3.96 -22.51
C ASP A 50 -1.35 -3.34 -23.85
N ARG A 51 -0.93 -2.06 -23.84
CA ARG A 51 -0.39 -1.39 -25.04
C ARG A 51 0.82 -2.10 -25.64
N LEU A 52 1.71 -2.63 -24.80
CA LEU A 52 2.88 -3.36 -25.29
C LEU A 52 2.48 -4.73 -25.87
N THR A 53 1.46 -5.37 -25.31
CA THR A 53 0.93 -6.65 -25.79
C THR A 53 0.27 -6.49 -27.15
N GLU A 54 -0.60 -5.49 -27.32
CA GLU A 54 -1.19 -5.13 -28.63
C GLU A 54 -0.11 -4.84 -29.68
N ALA A 55 0.94 -4.08 -29.30
CA ALA A 55 2.03 -3.77 -30.20
C ALA A 55 2.91 -4.98 -30.59
N ILE A 56 2.87 -6.09 -29.84
CA ILE A 56 3.55 -7.35 -30.18
C ILE A 56 2.73 -8.15 -31.20
N GLU A 57 1.41 -8.13 -31.09
CA GLU A 57 0.53 -8.87 -32.00
C GLU A 57 0.69 -8.41 -33.46
N ASP A 58 0.98 -7.12 -33.67
CA ASP A 58 1.25 -6.53 -34.99
C ASP A 58 2.75 -6.54 -35.40
N ALA A 59 3.65 -7.08 -34.58
CA ALA A 59 5.10 -7.01 -34.82
C ALA A 59 5.68 -8.21 -35.58
N THR A 60 6.72 -7.97 -36.39
CA THR A 60 7.49 -9.04 -37.04
C THR A 60 8.13 -9.99 -36.00
N PRO A 61 8.36 -11.28 -36.33
CA PRO A 61 8.83 -12.29 -35.38
C PRO A 61 10.11 -11.92 -34.61
N GLU A 62 11.02 -11.21 -35.28
CA GLU A 62 12.28 -10.70 -34.71
C GLU A 62 12.07 -9.57 -33.68
N ARG A 63 11.07 -8.70 -33.92
CA ARG A 63 10.68 -7.62 -32.98
C ARG A 63 9.86 -8.17 -31.81
N ALA A 64 9.01 -9.15 -32.05
CA ALA A 64 8.23 -9.84 -31.03
C ALA A 64 9.12 -10.51 -29.97
N LEU A 65 10.26 -11.10 -30.35
CA LEU A 65 11.22 -11.70 -29.41
C LEU A 65 11.88 -10.66 -28.49
N HIS A 66 12.17 -9.47 -29.01
CA HIS A 66 12.75 -8.38 -28.21
C HIS A 66 11.72 -7.73 -27.28
N MET A 67 10.46 -7.65 -27.70
CA MET A 67 9.37 -7.05 -26.93
C MET A 67 8.84 -8.00 -25.83
N SER A 68 8.89 -9.32 -26.02
CA SER A 68 8.49 -10.32 -25.01
C SER A 68 9.43 -10.33 -23.79
N ALA A 69 10.73 -10.11 -23.98
CA ALA A 69 11.69 -9.92 -22.88
C ALA A 69 11.36 -8.65 -22.05
N ARG A 70 10.88 -7.60 -22.72
CA ARG A 70 10.45 -6.34 -22.08
C ARG A 70 9.13 -6.53 -21.31
N LEU A 71 8.20 -7.34 -21.83
CA LEU A 71 6.99 -7.77 -21.12
C LEU A 71 7.30 -8.57 -19.84
N ALA A 72 8.25 -9.49 -19.88
CA ALA A 72 8.64 -10.26 -18.69
C ALA A 72 9.17 -9.37 -17.56
N PHE A 73 9.89 -8.29 -17.91
CA PHE A 73 10.33 -7.28 -16.95
C PHE A 73 9.17 -6.47 -16.37
N LEU A 74 8.21 -6.05 -17.20
CA LEU A 74 6.99 -5.35 -16.77
C LEU A 74 6.10 -6.23 -15.87
N ARG A 75 5.97 -7.54 -16.17
CA ARG A 75 5.23 -8.49 -15.32
C ARG A 75 5.86 -8.68 -13.94
N ARG A 76 7.20 -8.81 -13.86
CA ARG A 76 7.90 -8.84 -12.56
C ARG A 76 7.67 -7.58 -11.74
N ARG A 77 7.52 -6.44 -12.43
CA ARG A 77 7.24 -5.14 -11.85
C ARG A 77 5.81 -5.04 -11.29
N SER A 78 4.82 -5.60 -12.00
CA SER A 78 3.44 -5.72 -11.51
C SER A 78 3.38 -6.49 -10.20
N HIS A 79 4.08 -7.64 -10.10
CA HIS A 79 4.08 -8.45 -8.89
C HIS A 79 4.60 -7.73 -7.63
N ALA A 80 5.60 -6.86 -7.76
CA ALA A 80 6.10 -6.07 -6.63
C ALA A 80 5.06 -5.04 -6.15
N LEU A 81 4.29 -4.48 -7.10
CA LEU A 81 3.24 -3.53 -6.80
C LEU A 81 2.00 -4.22 -6.19
N ASP A 82 1.64 -5.40 -6.69
CA ASP A 82 0.60 -6.26 -6.10
C ASP A 82 0.96 -6.64 -4.65
N ALA A 83 2.23 -6.99 -4.39
CA ALA A 83 2.71 -7.27 -3.04
C ALA A 83 2.58 -6.04 -2.12
N ALA A 84 2.89 -4.84 -2.61
CA ALA A 84 2.74 -3.60 -1.84
C ALA A 84 1.26 -3.30 -1.53
N VAL A 85 0.35 -3.52 -2.48
CA VAL A 85 -1.10 -3.39 -2.28
C VAL A 85 -1.59 -4.37 -1.21
N VAL A 86 -1.20 -5.65 -1.30
CA VAL A 86 -1.59 -6.69 -0.32
C VAL A 86 -1.08 -6.35 1.09
N LEU A 87 0.19 -5.96 1.23
CA LEU A 87 0.77 -5.55 2.51
C LEU A 87 0.08 -4.30 3.09
N GLY A 88 -0.29 -3.35 2.24
CA GLY A 88 -1.06 -2.16 2.63
C GLY A 88 -2.47 -2.51 3.11
N ALA A 89 -3.16 -3.41 2.41
CA ALA A 89 -4.49 -3.89 2.79
C ALA A 89 -4.46 -4.66 4.13
N ILE A 90 -3.46 -5.51 4.34
CA ILE A 90 -3.24 -6.20 5.63
C ILE A 90 -2.99 -5.17 6.74
N GLY A 91 -2.14 -4.18 6.51
CA GLY A 91 -1.88 -3.10 7.47
C GLY A 91 -3.16 -2.33 7.82
N GLY A 92 -3.99 -2.02 6.83
CA GLY A 92 -5.28 -1.35 7.03
C GLY A 92 -6.25 -2.20 7.85
N GLY A 93 -6.37 -3.49 7.52
CA GLY A 93 -7.20 -4.44 8.27
C GLY A 93 -6.77 -4.59 9.73
N LEU A 94 -5.47 -4.71 9.99
CA LEU A 94 -4.92 -4.77 11.34
C LEU A 94 -5.15 -3.47 12.13
N THR A 95 -5.08 -2.31 11.46
CA THR A 95 -5.38 -1.01 12.05
C THR A 95 -6.86 -0.91 12.45
N CYS A 96 -7.78 -1.37 11.59
CA CYS A 96 -9.20 -1.48 11.92
C CYS A 96 -9.43 -2.43 13.12
N GLY A 97 -8.72 -3.55 13.17
CA GLY A 97 -8.74 -4.47 14.31
C GLY A 97 -8.28 -3.82 15.61
N ALA A 98 -7.19 -3.04 15.57
CA ALA A 98 -6.69 -2.30 16.74
C ALA A 98 -7.69 -1.24 17.22
N ALA A 99 -8.34 -0.50 16.31
CA ALA A 99 -9.39 0.44 16.65
C ALA A 99 -10.60 -0.26 17.30
N LEU A 100 -11.04 -1.40 16.75
CA LEU A 100 -12.11 -2.21 17.35
C LEU A 100 -11.72 -2.72 18.75
N ALA A 101 -10.47 -3.17 18.92
CA ALA A 101 -9.95 -3.61 20.22
C ALA A 101 -10.00 -2.49 21.26
N LEU A 102 -9.71 -1.23 20.91
CA LEU A 102 -9.87 -0.09 21.84
C LEU A 102 -11.30 0.07 22.33
N PHE A 103 -12.28 0.01 21.42
CA PHE A 103 -13.70 0.11 21.78
C PHE A 103 -14.16 -1.07 22.64
N VAL A 104 -13.63 -2.27 22.42
CA VAL A 104 -13.95 -3.46 23.25
C VAL A 104 -13.23 -3.40 24.61
N GLY A 105 -12.00 -2.88 24.65
CA GLY A 105 -11.19 -2.73 25.86
C GLY A 105 -11.75 -1.72 26.85
N ALA A 106 -12.42 -0.68 26.35
CA ALA A 106 -13.25 0.21 27.17
C ALA A 106 -14.29 -0.53 28.04
N LEU A 107 -14.65 -1.76 27.67
CA LEU A 107 -15.62 -2.59 28.40
C LEU A 107 -14.96 -3.70 29.24
N ARG A 108 -13.67 -4.02 29.04
CA ARG A 108 -12.93 -5.11 29.74
C ARG A 108 -11.42 -4.86 29.85
N ASP A 109 -10.89 -4.86 31.08
CA ASP A 109 -9.57 -4.27 31.40
C ASP A 109 -8.31 -5.11 31.08
N ALA A 110 -8.25 -6.40 31.41
CA ALA A 110 -6.92 -7.04 31.55
C ALA A 110 -6.29 -7.65 30.28
N ALA A 111 -7.10 -8.11 29.30
CA ALA A 111 -6.59 -8.86 28.14
C ALA A 111 -6.50 -8.03 26.85
N VAL A 112 -7.06 -6.84 26.83
CA VAL A 112 -7.24 -6.07 25.58
C VAL A 112 -6.00 -5.25 25.23
N ALA A 113 -5.21 -4.83 26.23
CA ALA A 113 -3.97 -4.09 26.01
C ALA A 113 -2.93 -4.90 25.20
N SER A 114 -2.79 -6.20 25.47
CA SER A 114 -1.86 -7.07 24.73
C SER A 114 -2.31 -7.33 23.30
N VAL A 115 -3.62 -7.56 23.09
CA VAL A 115 -4.22 -7.69 21.76
C VAL A 115 -4.06 -6.42 20.93
N LEU A 116 -4.30 -5.26 21.55
CA LEU A 116 -4.11 -3.96 20.91
C LEU A 116 -2.67 -3.73 20.49
N PHE A 117 -1.72 -3.97 21.41
CA PHE A 117 -0.30 -3.82 21.12
C PHE A 117 0.13 -4.73 19.96
N GLY A 118 -0.36 -5.98 19.94
CA GLY A 118 -0.12 -6.93 18.85
C GLY A 118 -0.72 -6.47 17.51
N LEU A 119 -2.01 -6.13 17.47
CA LEU A 119 -2.70 -5.72 16.25
C LEU A 119 -2.11 -4.43 15.67
N PHE A 120 -1.91 -3.42 16.51
CA PHE A 120 -1.37 -2.14 16.07
C PHE A 120 0.10 -2.24 15.66
N GLY A 121 0.91 -2.97 16.42
CA GLY A 121 2.31 -3.22 16.08
C GLY A 121 2.44 -3.95 14.74
N LEU A 122 1.65 -5.00 14.52
CA LEU A 122 1.64 -5.74 13.26
C LEU A 122 1.13 -4.88 12.10
N ALA A 123 0.15 -3.99 12.33
CA ALA A 123 -0.33 -3.04 11.35
C ALA A 123 0.79 -2.10 10.87
N VAL A 124 1.56 -1.54 11.80
CA VAL A 124 2.69 -0.65 11.51
C VAL A 124 3.77 -1.41 10.74
N ILE A 125 4.15 -2.62 11.18
CA ILE A 125 5.15 -3.45 10.49
C ILE A 125 4.70 -3.80 9.06
N SER A 126 3.44 -4.19 8.88
CA SER A 126 2.86 -4.47 7.56
C SER A 126 2.90 -3.25 6.65
N THR A 127 2.58 -2.07 7.21
CA THR A 127 2.60 -0.79 6.48
C THR A 127 4.02 -0.41 6.07
N ILE A 128 5.01 -0.58 6.97
CA ILE A 128 6.43 -0.38 6.64
C ILE A 128 6.86 -1.34 5.52
N GLY A 129 6.45 -2.60 5.58
CA GLY A 129 6.70 -3.58 4.51
C GLY A 129 6.10 -3.15 3.17
N ALA A 130 4.86 -2.64 3.17
CA ALA A 130 4.20 -2.11 1.98
C ALA A 130 4.98 -0.94 1.36
N LEU A 131 5.43 0.02 2.19
CA LEU A 131 6.27 1.13 1.74
C LEU A 131 7.61 0.65 1.19
N ALA A 132 8.26 -0.30 1.85
CA ALA A 132 9.55 -0.82 1.40
C ALA A 132 9.42 -1.51 0.03
N ALA A 133 8.41 -2.38 -0.14
CA ALA A 133 8.11 -3.02 -1.42
C ALA A 133 7.84 -1.99 -2.52
N PHE A 134 7.06 -0.96 -2.20
CA PHE A 134 6.78 0.15 -3.11
C PHE A 134 8.03 0.94 -3.51
N VAL A 135 8.90 1.28 -2.56
CA VAL A 135 10.16 1.99 -2.83
C VAL A 135 11.08 1.15 -3.70
N ILE A 136 11.18 -0.16 -3.44
CA ILE A 136 11.98 -1.08 -4.26
C ILE A 136 11.46 -1.10 -5.70
N GLU A 137 10.14 -1.21 -5.93
CA GLU A 137 9.54 -1.12 -7.26
C GLU A 137 9.89 0.20 -7.95
N MET A 138 9.70 1.33 -7.26
CA MET A 138 9.98 2.65 -7.79
C MET A 138 11.46 2.81 -8.21
N LEU A 139 12.40 2.30 -7.40
CA LEU A 139 13.82 2.36 -7.70
C LEU A 139 14.19 1.48 -8.90
N MET A 140 13.58 0.29 -9.03
CA MET A 140 13.74 -0.57 -10.21
C MET A 140 13.21 0.11 -11.48
N ALA A 141 12.04 0.75 -11.40
CA ALA A 141 11.45 1.51 -12.51
C ALA A 141 12.36 2.66 -12.97
N SER A 142 12.89 3.43 -12.02
CA SER A 142 13.80 4.54 -12.30
C SER A 142 15.11 4.08 -12.95
N ARG A 143 15.66 2.95 -12.49
CA ARG A 143 16.87 2.35 -13.06
C ARG A 143 16.63 1.79 -14.47
N GLY A 144 15.50 1.16 -14.72
CA GLY A 144 15.12 0.65 -16.05
C GLY A 144 14.99 1.77 -17.08
N LEU A 145 14.30 2.86 -16.73
CA LEU A 145 14.16 4.03 -17.61
C LEU A 145 15.50 4.71 -17.92
N ARG A 146 16.39 4.81 -16.92
CA ARG A 146 17.75 5.35 -17.11
C ARG A 146 18.60 4.47 -18.04
N ALA A 147 18.47 3.15 -17.94
CA ALA A 147 19.18 2.22 -18.82
C ALA A 147 18.70 2.29 -20.27
N GLU A 148 17.38 2.43 -20.49
CA GLU A 148 16.83 2.63 -21.83
C GLU A 148 17.19 4.00 -22.43
N ALA A 149 17.14 5.07 -21.64
CA ALA A 149 17.56 6.40 -22.08
C ALA A 149 19.05 6.44 -22.46
N ALA A 150 19.90 5.69 -21.75
CA ALA A 150 21.32 5.54 -22.08
C ALA A 150 21.52 4.79 -23.41
N LYS A 151 20.76 3.72 -23.66
CA LYS A 151 20.79 2.98 -24.94
C LYS A 151 20.31 3.83 -26.12
N GLY A 152 19.20 4.57 -25.97
CA GLY A 152 18.68 5.44 -27.03
C GLY A 152 19.63 6.57 -27.44
N ARG A 153 20.43 7.10 -26.51
CA ARG A 153 21.50 8.08 -26.81
C ARG A 153 22.67 7.47 -27.58
N GLN A 154 22.97 6.19 -27.42
CA GLN A 154 24.03 5.52 -28.18
C GLN A 154 23.59 5.22 -29.61
N THR A 155 22.34 4.82 -29.83
CA THR A 155 21.80 4.55 -31.17
C THR A 155 21.70 5.83 -32.02
N ALA A 156 21.32 6.95 -31.41
CA ALA A 156 21.26 8.26 -32.10
C ALA A 156 22.64 8.90 -32.38
N ARG A 157 23.72 8.40 -31.74
CA ARG A 157 25.09 8.89 -31.94
C ARG A 157 25.89 8.03 -32.92
N THR A 158 25.32 6.92 -33.36
CA THR A 158 25.94 5.94 -34.28
C THR A 158 25.24 5.87 -35.64
N SER A 159 24.14 6.60 -35.84
CA SER A 159 23.52 6.91 -37.15
C SER A 159 23.99 8.27 -37.65
#